data_AF-A0A432GXY3-F1
#
_entry.id   AF-A0A432GXY3-F1
#
_cell.length_a   1.000
_cell.length_b   1.000
_cell.length_c   1.000
_cell.angle_alpha   90.00
_cell.angle_beta   90.00
_cell.angle_gamma   90.00
#
_symmetry.space_group_name_H-M   'P 1'
#
loop_
_entity.id
_entity.type
_entity.pdbx_description
1 polymer ?
#
loop_
_entity_poly.entity_id
_entity_poly.type
_entity_poly.pdbx_seq_one_letter_code
_entity_poly.pdbx_strand_id
1 'polypeptide(L)' 'MHISRFPRLHFAHLPTPLEPLKNLSKLLGGPQLFIKRDDCTGLATGG' A
#
# COMPACT_ATOMS: atom_id res chain seq x y z
N MET A 1 9.38 2.91 -19.63
CA MET A 1 8.27 1.97 -19.92
C MET A 1 6.98 2.77 -20.04
N HIS A 2 6.20 2.64 -21.13
CA HIS A 2 4.98 3.46 -21.37
C HIS A 2 3.72 2.66 -21.02
N ILE A 3 3.44 2.51 -19.71
CA ILE A 3 2.35 1.67 -19.20
C ILE A 3 0.96 2.31 -19.31
N SER A 4 0.88 3.63 -19.47
CA SER A 4 -0.35 4.41 -19.61
C SER A 4 -1.10 4.16 -20.93
N ARG A 5 -0.49 3.46 -21.90
CA ARG A 5 -1.15 3.09 -23.17
C ARG A 5 -2.27 2.07 -23.01
N PHE A 6 -2.35 1.39 -21.87
CA PHE A 6 -3.38 0.40 -21.58
C PHE A 6 -4.49 1.05 -20.73
N PRO A 7 -5.77 0.94 -21.13
CA PRO A 7 -6.87 1.49 -20.35
C PRO A 7 -6.97 0.81 -18.98
N ARG A 8 -7.29 1.59 -17.94
CA ARG A 8 -7.45 1.11 -16.56
C ARG A 8 -8.87 1.34 -16.09
N LEU A 9 -9.47 0.32 -15.48
CA LEU A 9 -10.73 0.45 -14.76
C LEU A 9 -10.46 0.90 -13.31
N HIS A 10 -11.35 1.74 -12.77
CA HIS A 10 -11.17 2.38 -11.47
C HIS A 10 -12.07 1.74 -10.41
N PHE A 11 -11.61 0.62 -9.85
CA PHE A 11 -12.32 -0.10 -8.79
C PHE A 11 -11.72 0.09 -7.39
N ALA A 12 -10.55 0.71 -7.30
CA ALA A 12 -9.78 0.84 -6.07
C ALA A 12 -9.59 2.30 -5.66
N HIS A 13 -9.59 2.56 -4.36
CA HIS A 13 -9.18 3.84 -3.76
C HIS A 13 -7.65 3.97 -3.81
N LEU A 14 -7.14 4.58 -4.88
CA LEU A 14 -5.71 4.77 -5.10
C LEU A 14 -5.32 6.26 -5.01
N PRO A 15 -4.09 6.58 -4.56
CA PRO A 15 -3.06 5.64 -4.09
C PRO A 15 -3.34 5.16 -2.66
N THR A 16 -2.96 3.91 -2.37
CA THR A 16 -3.03 3.34 -1.01
C THR A 16 -1.96 3.95 -0.09
N PRO A 17 -2.21 4.09 1.22
CA PRO A 17 -1.22 4.64 2.17
C PRO A 17 0.09 3.83 2.24
N LEU A 18 1.20 4.52 2.52
CA LEU A 18 2.48 3.91 2.94
C LEU A 18 2.78 4.37 4.36
N GLU A 19 2.78 3.46 5.32
CA GLU A 19 2.80 3.77 6.75
C GLU A 19 4.06 3.21 7.43
N PRO A 20 4.75 3.98 8.29
CA PRO A 20 5.90 3.49 9.04
C PRO A 20 5.47 2.62 10.23
N LEU A 21 6.06 1.44 10.37
CA LEU A 21 5.83 0.52 11.48
C LEU A 21 6.83 0.79 12.63
N LYS A 22 6.75 1.99 13.23
CA LYS A 22 7.73 2.47 14.22
C LYS A 22 7.87 1.52 15.42
N ASN A 23 6.75 1.05 15.96
CA ASN A 23 6.75 0.16 17.13
C ASN A 23 7.36 -1.21 16.80
N LEU A 24 7.05 -1.77 15.63
CA LEU A 24 7.62 -3.04 15.18
C LEU A 24 9.12 -2.93 14.91
N SER A 25 9.53 -1.83 14.24
CA SER A 25 10.96 -1.56 13.99
C SER A 25 11.73 -1.47 15.31
N LYS A 26 11.19 -0.76 16.30
CA LYS A 26 11.77 -0.67 17.65
C LYS A 26 11.83 -2.03 18.36
N LEU A 27 10.75 -2.81 18.29
CA LEU A 27 10.67 -4.13 18.92
C LEU A 27 11.73 -5.08 18.37
N LEU A 28 11.95 -5.06 17.05
CA LEU A 28 12.89 -5.97 16.38
C LEU A 28 14.35 -5.48 16.44
N GLY A 29 14.60 -4.24 16.89
CA GLY A 29 15.94 -3.63 16.88
C GLY A 29 16.56 -3.51 15.48
N GLY A 30 15.73 -3.58 14.43
CA GLY A 30 16.13 -3.70 13.04
C GLY A 30 15.98 -2.40 12.23
N PRO A 31 15.94 -2.48 10.89
CA PRO A 31 15.78 -1.32 10.03
C PRO A 31 14.39 -0.68 10.20
N GLN A 32 14.20 0.50 9.60
CA GLN A 32 12.89 1.14 9.52
C GLN A 32 11.96 0.33 8.61
N LEU A 33 10.90 -0.22 9.19
CA LEU A 33 9.88 -0.98 8.48
C LEU A 33 8.72 -0.07 8.05
N PHE A 34 8.20 -0.35 6.87
CA PHE A 34 7.03 0.31 6.30
C PHE A 34 6.04 -0.75 5.79
N ILE A 35 4.76 -0.40 5.79
CA ILE A 35 3.70 -1.19 5.17
C ILE A 35 2.98 -0.37 4.10
N LYS A 36 2.83 -0.95 2.91
CA LYS A 36 1.99 -0.43 1.84
C LYS A 36 0.60 -1.04 2.00
N ARG A 37 -0.41 -0.20 2.24
CA ARG A 37 -1.76 -0.62 2.63
C ARG A 37 -2.63 -1.01 1.44
N ASP A 38 -2.20 -1.99 0.66
CA ASP A 38 -2.97 -2.48 -0.50
C ASP A 38 -4.23 -3.26 -0.09
N ASP A 39 -4.35 -3.63 1.19
CA ASP A 39 -5.60 -4.05 1.81
C ASP A 39 -6.69 -2.96 1.82
N CYS A 40 -6.32 -1.67 1.70
CA CYS A 40 -7.24 -0.55 1.78
C CYS A 40 -7.78 -0.08 0.41
N THR A 41 -8.04 -0.99 -0.54
CA THR A 41 -8.54 -0.63 -1.89
C THR A 41 -10.06 -0.42 -1.95
N GLY A 42 -10.82 -0.84 -0.92
CA GLY A 42 -12.21 -0.44 -0.69
C GLY A 42 -13.28 -1.45 -1.09
N LEU A 43 -13.32 -1.87 -2.36
CA LEU A 43 -14.39 -2.74 -2.88
C LEU A 43 -14.43 -4.09 -2.13
N ALA A 44 -15.57 -4.41 -1.51
CA ALA A 44 -15.76 -5.65 -0.74
C ALA A 44 -14.61 -5.91 0.26
N THR A 45 -14.22 -4.88 1.02
CA THR A 45 -13.07 -4.81 1.93
C THR A 45 -11.71 -4.52 1.28
N GLY A 46 -11.61 -4.59 -0.05
CA GLY A 46 -10.36 -4.35 -0.76
C GLY A 46 -9.38 -5.52 -0.67
N GLY A 47 -8.08 -5.22 -0.80
CA GLY A 47 -7.01 -6.21 -1.01
C GLY A 47 -6.75 -6.50 -2.47
#